data_AF-A0A4Q2Y443-F1
#
_entry.id   AF-A0A4Q2Y443-F1
#
_cell.length_a   1.000
_cell.length_b   1.000
_cell.length_c   1.000
_cell.angle_alpha   90.00
_cell.angle_beta   90.00
_cell.angle_gamma   90.00
#
_symmetry.space_group_name_H-M   'P 1'
#
loop_
_entity.id
_entity.type
_entity.pdbx_description
1 polymer ?
#
loop_
_entity_poly.entity_id
_entity_poly.type
_entity_poly.pdbx_seq_one_letter_code
_entity_poly.pdbx_strand_id
1 'polypeptide(L)'
;MIRTEWRSRDIWLRREFILPDNWRIADNSRFSLRVHHDEDAEIHLNGTLVATLPRWTQGYTDVPLNDVGARAIRSGRNVMAIHCRNNGGGQYIDVGLLEQIPRNPSKKRP
;
A
#
# COMPACT_ATOMS: atom_id res chain seq x y z
N MET A 1 5.44 17.37 -4.50
CA MET A 1 5.77 17.24 -5.95
C MET A 1 5.01 16.03 -6.48
N ILE A 2 4.28 16.17 -7.59
CA ILE A 2 3.64 15.04 -8.27
C ILE A 2 4.68 14.42 -9.21
N ARG A 3 4.84 13.09 -9.16
CA ARG A 3 5.93 12.40 -9.86
C ARG A 3 5.54 11.92 -11.26
N THR A 4 4.26 11.63 -11.46
CA THR A 4 3.67 11.22 -12.73
C THR A 4 2.41 12.03 -12.92
N GLU A 5 2.36 12.82 -13.99
CA GLU A 5 1.18 13.61 -14.28
C GLU A 5 0.05 12.72 -14.81
N TRP A 6 -1.15 12.88 -14.25
CA TRP A 6 -2.34 12.13 -14.61
C TRP A 6 -3.35 13.06 -15.29
N ARG A 7 -3.64 12.84 -16.58
CA ARG A 7 -4.53 13.70 -17.38
C ARG A 7 -5.76 12.97 -17.97
N SER A 8 -5.88 11.67 -17.73
CA SER A 8 -6.93 10.79 -18.25
C SER A 8 -7.99 10.48 -17.19
N ARG A 9 -9.06 9.78 -17.60
CA ARG A 9 -10.07 9.25 -16.66
C ARG A 9 -9.49 8.20 -15.71
N ASP A 10 -8.57 7.40 -16.21
CA ASP A 10 -7.99 6.28 -15.48
C ASP A 10 -6.46 6.40 -15.46
N ILE A 11 -5.83 5.95 -14.38
CA ILE A 11 -4.37 5.77 -14.30
C ILE A 11 -4.05 4.39 -13.75
N TRP A 12 -2.99 3.81 -14.30
CA TRP A 12 -2.39 2.58 -13.81
C TRP A 12 -0.97 2.86 -13.36
N LEU A 13 -0.68 2.53 -12.10
CA LEU A 13 0.66 2.61 -11.54
C LEU A 13 1.15 1.20 -11.24
N ARG A 14 2.45 0.98 -11.47
CA ARG A 14 3.10 -0.28 -11.13
C ARG A 14 4.47 0.00 -10.54
N ARG A 15 4.72 -0.49 -9.33
CA ARG A 15 6.00 -0.34 -8.64
C ARG A 15 6.51 -1.71 -8.20
N GLU A 16 7.77 -1.97 -8.53
CA GLU A 16 8.50 -3.11 -8.01
C GLU A 16 9.35 -2.69 -6.81
N PHE A 17 9.43 -3.55 -5.80
CA PHE A 17 10.32 -3.42 -4.66
C PHE A 17 10.88 -4.77 -4.26
N ILE A 18 12.09 -4.77 -3.70
CA ILE A 18 12.80 -5.97 -3.27
C ILE A 18 12.89 -5.97 -1.75
N LEU A 19 12.43 -7.05 -1.13
CA LEU A 19 12.71 -7.36 0.27
C LEU A 19 13.89 -8.33 0.35
N PRO A 20 14.77 -8.22 1.36
CA PRO A 20 15.89 -9.16 1.53
C PRO A 20 15.44 -10.63 1.54
N ASP A 21 16.28 -11.56 1.07
CA ASP A 21 15.94 -12.99 1.03
C ASP A 21 15.68 -13.59 2.42
N ASN A 22 16.32 -13.03 3.44
CA ASN A 22 16.11 -13.38 4.85
C ASN A 22 14.96 -12.60 5.52
N TRP A 23 14.24 -11.74 4.79
CA TRP A 23 13.09 -11.04 5.34
C TRP A 23 11.97 -12.03 5.66
N ARG A 24 11.39 -11.85 6.85
CA ARG A 24 10.23 -12.59 7.34
C ARG A 24 9.31 -11.60 8.04
N ILE A 25 8.01 -11.88 7.97
CA ILE A 25 7.00 -11.17 8.75
C ILE A 25 7.34 -11.34 10.23
N ALA A 26 7.49 -10.24 10.96
CA ALA A 26 7.73 -10.30 12.39
C ALA A 26 6.49 -10.81 13.14
N ASP A 27 6.70 -11.50 14.26
CA ASP A 27 5.58 -12.01 15.07
C ASP A 27 4.64 -10.89 15.51
N ASN A 28 3.34 -11.12 15.32
CA ASN A 28 2.27 -10.18 15.60
C ASN A 28 2.38 -8.84 14.84
N SER A 29 3.15 -8.77 13.75
CA SER A 29 3.18 -7.57 12.90
C SER A 29 1.85 -7.38 12.17
N ARG A 30 1.53 -6.11 11.90
CA ARG A 30 0.34 -5.72 11.17
C ARG A 30 0.76 -4.93 9.95
N PHE A 31 0.15 -5.26 8.81
CA PHE A 31 0.40 -4.53 7.57
C PHE A 31 -0.73 -3.58 7.26
N SER A 32 -0.40 -2.44 6.67
CA SER A 32 -1.38 -1.48 6.19
C SER A 32 -0.87 -0.81 4.92
N LEU A 33 -1.80 -0.39 4.07
CA LEU A 33 -1.51 0.53 2.99
C LEU A 33 -1.65 1.95 3.53
N ARG A 34 -0.61 2.78 3.39
CA ARG A 34 -0.75 4.22 3.61
C ARG A 34 -1.14 4.85 2.29
N VAL A 35 -2.36 5.35 2.19
CA VAL A 35 -2.97 5.77 0.92
C VAL A 35 -3.49 7.19 1.02
N HIS A 36 -3.24 7.99 -0.01
CA HIS A 36 -4.01 9.20 -0.28
C HIS A 36 -4.45 9.13 -1.73
N HIS A 37 -5.75 9.09 -1.94
CA HIS A 37 -6.37 8.96 -3.24
C HIS A 37 -7.53 9.94 -3.38
N ASP A 38 -7.70 10.42 -4.61
CA ASP A 38 -8.86 11.16 -5.06
C ASP A 38 -9.56 10.30 -6.12
N GLU A 39 -10.72 9.78 -5.70
CA GLU A 39 -11.59 8.82 -6.38
C GLU A 39 -11.21 7.33 -6.32
N ASP A 40 -12.04 6.50 -6.96
CA ASP A 40 -12.09 5.05 -6.77
C ASP A 40 -10.77 4.38 -7.16
N ALA A 41 -10.19 3.59 -6.24
CA ALA A 41 -8.92 2.93 -6.44
C ALA A 41 -8.95 1.42 -6.10
N GLU A 42 -8.27 0.62 -6.91
CA GLU A 42 -8.00 -0.80 -6.67
C GLU A 42 -6.50 -1.02 -6.55
N ILE A 43 -6.08 -1.69 -5.47
CA ILE A 43 -4.68 -1.93 -5.15
C ILE A 43 -4.43 -3.43 -5.10
N HIS A 44 -3.44 -3.86 -5.87
CA HIS A 44 -3.01 -5.24 -5.98
C HIS A 44 -1.57 -5.39 -5.51
N LEU A 45 -1.29 -6.46 -4.77
CA LEU A 45 0.06 -6.86 -4.37
C LEU A 45 0.34 -8.27 -4.88
N ASN A 46 1.37 -8.42 -5.71
CA ASN A 46 1.76 -9.68 -6.35
C ASN A 46 0.60 -10.38 -7.09
N GLY A 47 -0.33 -9.59 -7.65
CA GLY A 47 -1.53 -10.08 -8.36
C GLY A 47 -2.75 -10.30 -7.46
N THR A 48 -2.60 -10.27 -6.14
CA THR A 48 -3.71 -10.37 -5.18
C THR A 48 -4.35 -9.00 -4.98
N LEU A 49 -5.66 -8.87 -5.15
CA LEU A 49 -6.40 -7.66 -4.76
C LEU A 49 -6.35 -7.51 -3.24
N VAL A 50 -5.79 -6.41 -2.75
CA VAL A 50 -5.58 -6.16 -1.32
C VAL A 50 -6.42 -5.01 -0.78
N ALA A 51 -6.91 -4.12 -1.64
CA ALA A 51 -7.86 -3.07 -1.26
C ALA A 51 -8.69 -2.59 -2.46
N THR A 52 -9.97 -2.30 -2.20
CA THR A 52 -10.86 -1.52 -3.06
C THR A 52 -11.31 -0.31 -2.24
N LEU A 53 -10.97 0.89 -2.71
CA LEU A 53 -11.16 2.14 -1.98
C LEU A 53 -12.11 3.04 -2.77
N PRO A 54 -13.37 3.20 -2.34
CA PRO A 54 -14.31 4.08 -3.03
C PRO A 54 -14.08 5.54 -2.64
N ARG A 55 -14.51 6.46 -3.51
CA ARG A 55 -14.48 7.92 -3.28
C ARG A 55 -13.04 8.42 -3.04
N TRP A 56 -12.89 9.52 -2.31
CA TRP A 56 -11.63 10.18 -2.04
C TRP A 56 -11.32 10.22 -0.54
N THR A 57 -10.06 10.48 -0.24
CA THR A 57 -9.55 10.77 1.10
C THR A 57 -9.18 12.25 1.21
N GLN A 58 -9.24 12.82 2.41
CA GLN A 58 -8.82 14.21 2.64
C GLN A 58 -7.29 14.35 2.87
N GLY A 59 -6.58 13.23 2.88
CA GLY A 59 -5.16 13.11 3.18
C GLY A 59 -4.78 11.64 3.31
N TYR A 60 -3.55 11.38 3.78
CA TYR A 60 -3.11 10.00 3.98
C TYR A 60 -3.89 9.29 5.08
N THR A 61 -4.42 8.12 4.76
CA THR A 61 -5.04 7.18 5.71
C THR A 61 -4.32 5.84 5.67
N ASP A 62 -4.37 5.12 6.78
CA ASP A 62 -3.83 3.77 6.88
C ASP A 62 -4.98 2.75 6.73
N VAL A 63 -4.92 1.93 5.68
CA VAL A 63 -5.88 0.86 5.38
C VAL A 63 -5.27 -0.47 5.78
N PRO A 64 -5.75 -1.14 6.84
CA PRO A 64 -5.20 -2.43 7.26
C PRO A 64 -5.33 -3.50 6.19
N LEU A 65 -4.27 -4.28 5.99
CA LEU A 65 -4.34 -5.49 5.16
C LEU A 65 -4.98 -6.62 5.96
N ASN A 66 -5.87 -7.38 5.32
CA ASN A 66 -6.31 -8.65 5.85
C ASN A 66 -5.20 -9.71 5.72
N ASP A 67 -5.44 -10.90 6.29
CA ASP A 67 -4.46 -11.98 6.27
C ASP A 67 -4.06 -12.41 4.85
N VAL A 68 -4.98 -12.32 3.89
CA VAL A 68 -4.70 -12.65 2.48
C VAL A 68 -3.72 -11.64 1.88
N GLY A 69 -3.93 -10.35 2.13
CA GLY A 69 -3.04 -9.28 1.68
C GLY A 69 -1.67 -9.33 2.36
N ALA A 70 -1.63 -9.62 3.66
CA ALA A 70 -0.36 -9.80 4.38
C ALA A 70 0.44 -10.98 3.82
N ARG A 71 -0.21 -12.11 3.54
CA ARG A 71 0.42 -13.30 2.93
C ARG A 71 0.85 -13.09 1.48
N ALA A 72 0.35 -12.05 0.80
CA ALA A 72 0.80 -11.72 -0.55
C ALA A 72 2.22 -11.12 -0.55
N ILE A 73 2.72 -10.60 0.58
CA ILE A 73 4.09 -10.08 0.71
C ILE A 73 5.07 -11.26 0.81
N ARG A 74 6.16 -11.22 0.03
CA ARG A 74 7.18 -12.28 0.01
C ARG A 74 8.59 -11.70 0.10
N SER A 75 9.56 -12.50 0.53
CA SER A 75 10.97 -12.13 0.36
C SER A 75 11.32 -12.03 -1.14
N GLY A 76 12.36 -11.28 -1.47
CA GLY A 76 12.73 -10.99 -2.84
C GLY A 76 11.74 -10.04 -3.53
N ARG A 77 11.38 -10.36 -4.78
CA ARG A 77 10.65 -9.46 -5.67
C ARG A 77 9.15 -9.35 -5.35
N ASN A 78 8.69 -8.13 -5.11
CA ASN A 78 7.28 -7.78 -4.94
C ASN A 78 6.85 -6.72 -5.95
N VAL A 79 5.58 -6.78 -6.36
CA VAL A 79 4.98 -5.84 -7.30
C VAL A 79 3.68 -5.31 -6.72
N MET A 80 3.60 -4.00 -6.55
CA MET A 80 2.36 -3.29 -6.28
C MET A 80 1.82 -2.71 -7.60
N ALA A 81 0.55 -3.00 -7.89
CA ALA A 81 -0.17 -2.44 -9.02
C ALA A 81 -1.41 -1.71 -8.52
N ILE A 82 -1.70 -0.54 -9.09
CA ILE A 82 -2.78 0.34 -8.66
C ILE A 82 -3.53 0.75 -9.92
N HIS A 83 -4.85 0.67 -9.88
CA HIS A 83 -5.74 1.35 -10.82
C HIS A 83 -6.50 2.41 -10.03
N CYS A 84 -6.52 3.64 -10.51
CA CYS A 84 -7.35 4.70 -9.95
C CYS A 84 -8.17 5.32 -11.07
N ARG A 85 -9.46 5.53 -10.81
CA ARG A 85 -10.42 6.08 -11.75
C ARG A 85 -10.98 7.38 -11.20
N ASN A 86 -10.76 8.45 -11.95
CA ASN A 86 -11.35 9.76 -11.71
C ASN A 86 -12.71 9.88 -12.41
N ASN A 87 -13.73 10.33 -11.71
CA ASN A 87 -15.03 10.76 -12.19
C ASN A 87 -15.18 12.30 -12.14
N GLY A 88 -14.17 13.04 -11.68
CA GLY A 88 -14.01 14.50 -11.78
C GLY A 88 -13.41 15.11 -10.51
N GLY A 89 -12.43 16.02 -10.62
CA GLY A 89 -11.84 16.69 -9.45
C GLY A 89 -10.31 16.80 -9.46
N GLY A 90 -9.69 16.64 -8.28
CA GLY A 90 -8.30 16.99 -7.98
C GLY A 90 -7.23 16.01 -8.47
N GLN A 91 -7.60 14.77 -8.84
CA GLN A 91 -6.73 13.78 -9.49
C GLN A 91 -5.44 13.49 -8.73
N TYR A 92 -5.52 12.65 -7.70
CA TYR A 92 -4.37 12.27 -6.89
C TYR A 92 -4.40 10.79 -6.51
N ILE A 93 -3.23 10.14 -6.52
CA ILE A 93 -3.06 8.80 -5.97
C ILE A 93 -1.62 8.63 -5.50
N ASP A 94 -1.45 8.19 -4.25
CA ASP A 94 -0.18 7.75 -3.69
C ASP A 94 -0.43 6.61 -2.70
N VAL A 95 0.45 5.61 -2.73
CA VAL A 95 0.30 4.37 -1.94
C VAL A 95 1.67 3.92 -1.46
N GLY A 96 1.77 3.66 -0.15
CA GLY A 96 2.89 2.99 0.49
C GLY A 96 2.46 1.74 1.24
N LEU A 97 3.39 0.81 1.44
CA LEU A 97 3.21 -0.35 2.32
C LEU A 97 3.87 -0.06 3.68
N LEU A 98 3.13 -0.26 4.76
CA LEU A 98 3.61 -0.14 6.13
C LEU A 98 3.61 -1.50 6.82
N GLU A 99 4.68 -1.78 7.56
CA GLU A 99 4.75 -2.85 8.55
C GLU A 99 4.83 -2.23 9.94
N GLN A 100 3.83 -2.47 10.77
CA GLN A 100 3.84 -2.11 12.18
C GLN A 100 4.35 -3.29 12.99
N ILE A 101 5.57 -3.14 13.51
CA ILE A 101 6.19 -4.14 14.38
C ILE A 101 5.80 -3.81 15.83
N PRO A 102 5.17 -4.74 16.56
CA PRO A 102 4.86 -4.55 17.97
C PRO A 102 6.13 -4.21 18.74
N ARG A 103 6.03 -3.18 19.59
CA ARG A 103 7.16 -2.82 20.44
C ARG A 103 7.34 -3.93 21.47
N ASN A 104 8.47 -4.65 21.41
CA ASN A 104 8.80 -5.65 22.41
C ASN A 104 9.02 -4.94 23.77
N PRO A 105 8.25 -5.21 24.84
CA PRO A 105 8.37 -4.50 26.10
C PRO A 105 9.66 -4.78 26.89
N SER A 106 10.60 -5.61 26.41
CA SER A 106 11.81 -5.98 27.17
C SER A 106 13.12 -5.60 26.49
N LYS A 107 13.53 -4.33 26.63
CA LYS A 107 14.93 -3.97 26.93
C LYS A 107 14.91 -2.75 27.85
N LYS A 108 15.00 -2.97 29.17
CA LYS A 108 15.47 -1.91 30.08
C LYS A 108 16.86 -1.50 29.57
N ARG A 109 17.07 -0.21 29.30
CA ARG A 109 18.39 0.33 28.97
C ARG A 109 19.30 0.07 30.19
N PRO A 110 20.55 -0.40 30.00
CA PRO A 110 21.52 -0.41 31.09
C PRO A 110 21.76 1.01 31.61
#